data_AF-A0A3C0C2U8-F1
#
_entry.id   AF-A0A3C0C2U8-F1
#
_cell.length_a   1.000
_cell.length_b   1.000
_cell.length_c   1.000
_cell.angle_alpha   90.00
_cell.angle_beta   90.00
_cell.angle_gamma   90.00
#
_symmetry.space_group_name_H-M   'P 1'
#
loop_
_entity.id
_entity.type
_entity.pdbx_description
1 polymer ?
#
loop_
_entity_poly.entity_id
_entity_poly.type
_entity_poly.pdbx_seq_one_letter_code
_entity_poly.pdbx_strand_id
1 'polypeptide(L)'
;MRYVGAASRGIRLPVITKGADLINIISDTIVAASENERDPFVIRDSDIVGVTESLVARSQGNYVTLSDISEDVKKRVPEGDVSIIFPILSRNRFHQLLRGIVNGVRGKVRVFLSYPSDEVGNQVIDPMNFYLNSDRLSCDSFDEKEYYEVFGECRHPFTGVDYVQLYKSIDPEKVSV
;
A
#
# COMPACT_ATOMS: atom_id res chain seq x y z
N MET A 1 -4.09 16.93 -41.12
CA MET A 1 -5.03 16.51 -40.06
C MET A 1 -4.32 15.49 -39.19
N ARG A 2 -4.25 15.69 -37.86
CA ARG A 2 -3.60 14.73 -36.95
C ARG A 2 -4.66 13.73 -36.47
N TYR A 3 -4.51 12.47 -36.81
CA TYR A 3 -5.46 11.40 -36.48
C TYR A 3 -5.08 10.60 -35.22
N VAL A 4 -3.90 10.86 -34.65
CA VAL A 4 -3.35 10.16 -33.49
C VAL A 4 -3.18 11.11 -32.31
N GLY A 5 -3.58 10.66 -31.12
CA GLY A 5 -3.56 11.43 -29.88
C GLY A 5 -2.19 11.55 -29.22
N ALA A 6 -2.18 11.72 -27.90
CA ALA A 6 -0.98 11.68 -27.08
C ALA A 6 -0.37 10.28 -27.07
N ALA A 7 0.95 10.20 -27.06
CA ALA A 7 1.69 8.94 -26.91
C ALA A 7 2.46 8.98 -25.58
N SER A 8 2.32 7.95 -24.77
CA SER A 8 3.07 7.77 -23.51
C SER A 8 3.91 6.50 -23.58
N ARG A 9 5.14 6.55 -23.08
CA ARG A 9 6.07 5.42 -23.07
C ARG A 9 6.60 5.19 -21.66
N GLY A 10 6.51 3.94 -21.19
CA GLY A 10 7.13 3.52 -19.94
C GLY A 10 8.60 3.19 -20.16
N ILE A 11 9.50 3.98 -19.58
CA ILE A 11 10.95 3.77 -19.68
C ILE A 11 11.43 2.97 -18.47
N ARG A 12 12.15 1.87 -18.72
CA ARG A 12 12.71 1.03 -17.66
C ARG A 12 14.06 1.57 -17.22
N LEU A 13 14.16 1.98 -15.95
CA LEU A 13 15.38 2.48 -15.34
C LEU A 13 16.09 1.37 -14.54
N PRO A 14 17.41 1.50 -14.28
CA PRO A 14 18.13 0.61 -13.37
C PRO A 14 17.66 0.78 -11.92
N VAL A 15 18.14 -0.09 -11.03
CA VAL A 15 17.85 0.03 -9.59
C VAL A 15 18.52 1.30 -9.04
N ILE A 16 17.70 2.24 -8.59
CA ILE A 16 18.15 3.49 -7.96
C ILE A 16 18.48 3.25 -6.49
N THR A 17 19.66 3.71 -6.08
CA THR A 17 20.14 3.67 -4.69
C THR A 17 20.50 5.08 -4.21
N LYS A 18 20.78 5.21 -2.91
CA LYS A 18 21.14 6.49 -2.30
C LYS A 18 22.41 7.06 -2.96
N GLY A 19 22.40 8.33 -3.32
CA GLY A 19 23.49 9.04 -3.99
C GLY A 19 23.51 8.87 -5.51
N ALA A 20 22.55 8.17 -6.11
CA ALA A 20 22.47 8.02 -7.56
C ALA A 20 22.25 9.37 -8.27
N ASP A 21 23.01 9.59 -9.35
CA ASP A 21 22.85 10.76 -10.22
C ASP A 21 21.63 10.56 -11.14
N LEU A 22 20.46 10.96 -10.62
CA LEU A 22 19.20 10.76 -11.34
C LEU A 22 19.15 11.50 -12.67
N ILE A 23 19.76 12.67 -12.78
CA ILE A 23 19.68 13.48 -14.01
C ILE A 23 20.31 12.71 -15.15
N ASN A 24 21.57 12.28 -14.96
CA ASN A 24 22.31 11.54 -15.97
C ASN A 24 21.70 10.15 -16.23
N ILE A 25 21.31 9.42 -15.18
CA ILE A 25 20.67 8.10 -15.35
C ILE A 25 19.40 8.21 -16.20
N ILE A 26 18.58 9.23 -15.95
CA ILE A 26 17.32 9.42 -16.68
C ILE A 26 17.59 9.88 -18.11
N SER A 27 18.45 10.90 -18.33
CA SER A 27 18.75 11.39 -19.67
C SER A 27 19.34 10.30 -20.56
N ASP A 28 20.32 9.56 -20.04
CA ASP A 28 21.04 8.54 -20.79
C ASP A 28 20.12 7.36 -21.12
N THR A 29 19.29 6.95 -20.16
CA THR A 29 18.33 5.85 -20.40
C THR A 29 17.25 6.25 -21.41
N ILE A 30 16.79 7.50 -21.40
CA ILE A 30 15.81 7.98 -22.40
C ILE A 30 16.41 7.99 -23.79
N VAL A 31 17.63 8.49 -23.95
CA VAL A 31 18.35 8.49 -25.24
C VAL A 31 18.55 7.05 -25.72
N ALA A 32 19.10 6.18 -24.87
CA ALA A 32 19.30 4.77 -25.21
C ALA A 32 17.99 4.04 -25.54
N ALA A 33 16.88 4.35 -24.85
CA ALA A 33 15.57 3.79 -25.15
C ALA A 33 15.02 4.29 -26.49
N SER A 34 15.27 5.56 -26.84
CA SER A 34 14.82 6.16 -28.10
C SER A 34 15.52 5.55 -29.32
N GLU A 35 16.77 5.13 -29.14
CA GLU A 35 17.63 4.51 -30.15
C GLU A 35 17.56 2.98 -30.16
N ASN A 36 16.75 2.38 -29.28
CA ASN A 36 16.67 0.93 -29.18
C ASN A 36 16.08 0.31 -30.47
N GLU A 37 16.79 -0.67 -31.05
CA GLU A 37 16.40 -1.29 -32.32
C GLU A 37 15.03 -1.96 -32.30
N ARG A 38 14.63 -2.51 -31.14
CA ARG A 38 13.38 -3.27 -31.01
C ARG A 38 12.16 -2.35 -31.00
N ASP A 39 12.25 -1.23 -30.29
CA ASP A 39 11.13 -0.33 -30.01
C ASP A 39 11.54 1.16 -30.11
N PRO A 40 12.04 1.63 -31.28
CA PRO A 40 12.59 2.97 -31.41
C PRO A 40 11.50 4.04 -31.33
N PHE A 41 11.89 5.25 -30.90
CA PHE A 41 11.01 6.40 -30.92
C PHE A 41 11.75 7.73 -31.05
N VAL A 42 11.08 8.71 -31.66
CA VAL A 42 11.62 10.07 -31.82
C VAL A 42 11.26 10.90 -30.60
N ILE A 43 12.27 11.43 -29.91
CA ILE A 43 12.13 12.49 -28.91
C ILE A 43 11.84 13.80 -29.64
N ARG A 44 10.77 14.49 -29.26
CA ARG A 44 10.35 15.76 -29.88
C ARG A 44 10.58 16.91 -28.94
N ASP A 45 10.69 18.10 -29.52
CA ASP A 45 10.64 19.33 -28.76
C ASP A 45 9.32 19.40 -27.97
N SER A 46 9.40 19.85 -26.72
CA SER A 46 8.31 19.88 -25.74
C SER A 46 7.75 18.50 -25.30
N ASP A 47 8.44 17.39 -25.55
CA ASP A 47 8.10 16.12 -24.89
C ASP A 47 8.30 16.24 -23.36
N ILE A 48 7.42 15.60 -22.59
CA ILE A 48 7.41 15.68 -21.12
C ILE A 48 8.02 14.40 -20.54
N VAL A 49 9.02 14.56 -19.67
CA VAL A 49 9.60 13.47 -18.89
C VAL A 49 8.94 13.42 -17.51
N GLY A 50 8.11 12.39 -17.29
CA GLY A 50 7.53 12.12 -15.99
C GLY A 50 8.43 11.20 -15.15
N VAL A 51 8.78 11.63 -13.94
CA VAL A 51 9.56 10.84 -12.98
C VAL A 51 8.76 10.68 -11.71
N THR A 52 8.67 9.47 -11.19
CA THR A 52 7.97 9.24 -9.92
C THR A 52 8.79 9.78 -8.76
N GLU A 53 8.12 10.40 -7.79
CA GLU A 53 8.77 10.92 -6.57
C GLU A 53 9.53 9.84 -5.81
N SER A 54 9.10 8.58 -5.88
CA SER A 54 9.80 7.48 -5.22
C SER A 54 11.22 7.26 -5.76
N LEU A 55 11.53 7.57 -7.03
CA LEU A 55 12.91 7.56 -7.51
C LEU A 55 13.74 8.65 -6.84
N VAL A 56 13.18 9.87 -6.75
CA VAL A 56 13.82 11.01 -6.10
C VAL A 56 14.10 10.70 -4.63
N ALA A 57 13.10 10.23 -3.90
CA ALA A 57 13.23 9.84 -2.50
C ALA A 57 14.32 8.76 -2.29
N ARG A 58 14.36 7.73 -3.16
CA ARG A 58 15.39 6.68 -3.11
C ARG A 58 16.80 7.23 -3.29
N SER A 59 16.99 8.10 -4.28
CA SER A 59 18.29 8.73 -4.55
C SER A 59 18.77 9.61 -3.40
N GLN A 60 17.85 10.31 -2.74
CA GLN A 60 18.16 11.15 -1.58
C GLN A 60 18.36 10.33 -0.30
N GLY A 61 17.96 9.05 -0.30
CA GLY A 61 17.85 8.25 0.92
C GLY A 61 16.79 8.81 1.87
N ASN A 62 15.78 9.49 1.34
CA ASN A 62 14.72 10.13 2.09
C ASN A 62 13.62 9.11 2.42
N TYR A 63 13.85 8.33 3.48
CA TYR A 63 12.93 7.32 3.98
C TYR A 63 12.47 7.66 5.39
N VAL A 64 11.21 7.36 5.67
CA VAL A 64 10.66 7.37 7.03
C VAL A 64 10.83 5.98 7.62
N THR A 65 11.49 5.89 8.77
CA THR A 65 11.67 4.63 9.49
C THR A 65 10.46 4.34 10.40
N LEU A 66 10.35 3.11 10.90
CA LEU A 66 9.32 2.78 11.88
C LEU A 66 9.46 3.63 13.15
N SER A 67 10.69 3.95 13.59
CA SER A 67 10.93 4.79 14.77
C SER A 67 10.39 6.20 14.54
N ASP A 68 10.63 6.78 13.36
CA ASP A 68 10.14 8.11 13.02
C ASP A 68 8.61 8.18 13.10
N ILE A 69 7.91 7.14 12.57
CA ILE A 69 6.45 7.03 12.66
C ILE A 69 6.02 6.92 14.13
N SER A 70 6.65 6.03 14.90
CA SER A 70 6.29 5.81 16.30
C SER A 70 6.47 7.06 17.16
N GLU A 71 7.57 7.79 16.96
CA GLU A 71 7.83 9.03 17.67
C GLU A 71 6.84 10.14 17.29
N ASP A 72 6.49 10.27 16.01
CA ASP A 72 5.48 11.25 15.58
C ASP A 72 4.10 10.91 16.15
N VAL A 73 3.70 9.63 16.10
CA VAL A 73 2.44 9.16 16.68
C VAL A 73 2.40 9.39 18.18
N LYS A 74 3.47 9.09 18.91
CA LYS A 74 3.57 9.34 20.36
C LYS A 74 3.42 10.82 20.72
N LYS A 75 3.93 11.73 19.88
CA LYS A 75 3.80 13.17 20.08
C LYS A 75 2.36 13.64 19.83
N ARG A 76 1.70 13.10 18.80
CA ARG A 76 0.33 13.48 18.41
C ARG A 76 -0.73 12.87 19.33
N VAL A 77 -0.49 11.65 19.80
CA VAL A 77 -1.39 10.89 20.68
C VAL A 77 -0.61 10.54 21.96
N PRO A 78 -0.48 11.49 22.90
CA PRO A 78 0.35 11.31 24.07
C PRO A 78 -0.17 10.22 25.01
N GLU A 79 -1.49 9.99 25.03
CA GLU A 79 -2.20 9.00 25.84
C GLU A 79 -3.44 8.51 25.09
N GLY A 80 -4.02 7.40 25.55
CA GLY A 80 -5.31 6.88 25.07
C GLY A 80 -5.23 5.89 23.91
N ASP A 81 -6.42 5.47 23.46
CA ASP A 81 -6.63 4.50 22.39
C ASP A 81 -6.71 5.20 21.02
N VAL A 82 -6.40 4.46 19.95
CA VAL A 82 -6.52 4.93 18.56
C VAL A 82 -7.38 3.98 17.73
N SER A 83 -8.28 4.54 16.94
CA SER A 83 -9.01 3.81 15.90
C SER A 83 -8.45 4.16 14.53
N ILE A 84 -8.15 3.14 13.73
CA ILE A 84 -7.76 3.25 12.33
C ILE A 84 -8.94 2.77 11.51
N ILE A 85 -9.41 3.60 10.58
CA ILE A 85 -10.66 3.37 9.87
C ILE A 85 -10.36 3.14 8.39
N PHE A 86 -10.87 2.04 7.87
CA PHE A 86 -10.86 1.62 6.46
C PHE A 86 -9.48 1.75 5.77
N PRO A 87 -8.41 1.19 6.35
CA PRO A 87 -7.11 1.17 5.68
C PRO A 87 -7.14 0.20 4.49
N ILE A 88 -6.30 0.48 3.49
CA ILE A 88 -6.06 -0.52 2.43
C ILE A 88 -5.40 -1.78 3.01
N LEU A 89 -5.79 -2.95 2.51
CA LEU A 89 -5.20 -4.22 2.89
C LEU A 89 -3.85 -4.37 2.21
N SER A 90 -2.77 -4.38 2.99
CA SER A 90 -1.44 -4.51 2.42
C SER A 90 -0.41 -5.00 3.42
N ARG A 91 0.32 -6.05 3.02
CA ARG A 91 1.49 -6.58 3.74
C ARG A 91 2.72 -5.67 3.61
N ASN A 92 2.79 -4.93 2.50
CA ASN A 92 3.96 -4.14 2.13
C ASN A 92 3.82 -2.67 2.51
N ARG A 93 2.58 -2.15 2.59
CA ARG A 93 2.31 -0.74 2.90
C ARG A 93 1.67 -0.59 4.27
N PHE A 94 0.39 -0.92 4.40
CA PHE A 94 -0.37 -0.68 5.62
C PHE A 94 0.21 -1.43 6.83
N HIS A 95 0.62 -2.69 6.68
CA HIS A 95 1.23 -3.44 7.78
C HIS A 95 2.44 -2.74 8.41
N GLN A 96 3.33 -2.13 7.59
CA GLN A 96 4.48 -1.38 8.13
C GLN A 96 4.04 -0.10 8.84
N LEU A 97 3.08 0.63 8.28
CA LEU A 97 2.51 1.82 8.92
C LEU A 97 1.84 1.47 10.26
N LEU A 98 1.05 0.39 10.28
CA LEU A 98 0.38 -0.10 11.49
C LEU A 98 1.40 -0.47 12.58
N ARG A 99 2.50 -1.14 12.24
CA ARG A 99 3.59 -1.40 13.19
C ARG A 99 4.15 -0.12 13.80
N GLY A 100 4.42 0.90 12.97
CA GLY A 100 4.87 2.20 13.44
C GLY A 100 3.86 2.87 14.37
N ILE A 101 2.57 2.83 14.04
CA ILE A 101 1.48 3.40 14.85
C ILE A 101 1.34 2.65 16.18
N VAL A 102 1.27 1.32 16.15
CA VAL A 102 1.15 0.47 17.35
C VAL A 102 2.28 0.72 18.32
N ASN A 103 3.51 0.88 17.82
CA ASN A 103 4.67 1.21 18.65
C ASN A 103 4.60 2.62 19.29
N GLY A 104 3.92 3.57 18.65
CA GLY A 104 3.81 4.96 19.14
C GLY A 104 2.64 5.20 20.09
N VAL A 105 1.52 4.49 19.91
CA VAL A 105 0.32 4.62 20.74
C VAL A 105 0.56 4.04 22.13
N ARG A 106 -0.02 4.60 23.19
CA ARG A 106 0.07 4.04 24.56
C ARG A 106 -1.07 3.09 24.91
N GLY A 107 -2.30 3.41 24.49
CA GLY A 107 -3.49 2.57 24.69
C GLY A 107 -3.64 1.47 23.63
N LYS A 108 -4.88 1.04 23.40
CA LYS A 108 -5.25 0.04 22.39
C LYS A 108 -5.30 0.64 20.99
N VAL A 109 -5.08 -0.19 19.98
CA VAL A 109 -5.25 0.16 18.57
C VAL A 109 -6.36 -0.69 17.98
N ARG A 110 -7.43 -0.06 17.49
CA ARG A 110 -8.59 -0.74 16.88
C ARG A 110 -8.58 -0.49 15.38
N VAL A 111 -8.62 -1.53 14.56
CA VAL A 111 -8.52 -1.44 13.11
C VAL A 111 -9.84 -1.85 12.48
N PHE A 112 -10.62 -0.87 12.02
CA PHE A 112 -11.89 -1.12 11.33
C PHE A 112 -11.61 -1.36 9.84
N LEU A 113 -11.83 -2.58 9.37
CA LEU A 113 -11.71 -2.93 7.97
C LEU A 113 -13.05 -2.76 7.26
N SER A 114 -13.02 -2.30 6.00
CA SER A 114 -14.18 -2.41 5.12
C SER A 114 -14.26 -3.83 4.55
N TYR A 115 -15.48 -4.28 4.26
CA TYR A 115 -15.75 -5.61 3.74
C TYR A 115 -16.81 -5.55 2.63
N PRO A 116 -16.85 -6.53 1.70
CA PRO A 116 -15.95 -7.69 1.58
C PRO A 116 -14.53 -7.33 1.09
N SER A 117 -14.33 -6.09 0.61
CA SER A 117 -13.04 -5.59 0.12
C SER A 117 -12.72 -4.19 0.68
N ASP A 118 -11.46 -3.80 0.57
CA ASP A 118 -11.04 -2.40 0.75
C ASP A 118 -11.45 -1.49 -0.42
N GLU A 119 -11.19 -0.19 -0.26
CA GLU A 119 -11.50 0.87 -1.24
C GLU A 119 -10.83 0.67 -2.62
N VAL A 120 -9.75 -0.12 -2.68
CA VAL A 120 -9.00 -0.42 -3.91
C VAL A 120 -9.22 -1.86 -4.41
N GLY A 121 -10.16 -2.60 -3.80
CA GLY A 121 -10.59 -3.92 -4.24
C GLY A 121 -9.80 -5.11 -3.67
N ASN A 122 -8.92 -4.92 -2.68
CA ASN A 122 -8.31 -6.06 -2.00
C ASN A 122 -9.34 -6.75 -1.10
N GLN A 123 -9.47 -8.05 -1.25
CA GLN A 123 -10.49 -8.83 -0.55
C GLN A 123 -10.04 -9.18 0.87
N VAL A 124 -10.87 -8.84 1.86
CA VAL A 124 -10.79 -9.39 3.23
C VAL A 124 -11.71 -10.61 3.38
N ILE A 125 -12.78 -10.68 2.60
CA ILE A 125 -13.69 -11.83 2.49
C ILE A 125 -13.83 -12.16 1.00
N ASP A 126 -13.83 -13.44 0.66
CA ASP A 126 -14.16 -13.87 -0.69
C ASP A 126 -15.59 -13.40 -1.06
N PRO A 127 -15.81 -12.75 -2.21
CA PRO A 127 -17.13 -12.22 -2.56
C PRO A 127 -18.26 -13.26 -2.63
N MET A 128 -17.95 -14.50 -3.02
CA MET A 128 -18.94 -15.58 -3.04
C MET A 128 -19.24 -16.06 -1.62
N ASN A 129 -18.22 -16.20 -0.77
CA ASN A 129 -18.41 -16.51 0.64
C ASN A 129 -19.27 -15.44 1.35
N PHE A 130 -19.00 -14.15 1.07
CA PHE A 130 -19.82 -13.06 1.56
C PHE A 130 -21.27 -13.19 1.09
N TYR A 131 -21.50 -13.35 -0.22
CA TYR A 131 -22.84 -13.51 -0.78
C TYR A 131 -23.64 -14.68 -0.17
N LEU A 132 -22.97 -15.79 0.15
CA LEU A 132 -23.63 -16.98 0.69
C LEU A 132 -23.90 -16.92 2.20
N ASN A 133 -23.11 -16.13 2.96
CA ASN A 133 -23.12 -16.16 4.42
C ASN A 133 -23.48 -14.83 5.09
N SER A 134 -23.61 -13.73 4.35
CA SER A 134 -23.88 -12.39 4.93
C SER A 134 -25.16 -12.33 5.74
N ASP A 135 -26.17 -13.14 5.40
CA ASP A 135 -27.45 -13.20 6.13
C ASP A 135 -27.30 -13.76 7.56
N ARG A 136 -26.15 -14.37 7.88
CA ARG A 136 -25.83 -14.89 9.23
C ARG A 136 -25.24 -13.82 10.14
N LEU A 137 -24.89 -12.64 9.61
CA LEU A 137 -24.36 -11.53 10.39
C LEU A 137 -25.43 -10.91 11.28
N SER A 138 -25.02 -10.53 12.49
CA SER A 138 -25.87 -9.92 13.51
C SER A 138 -26.23 -8.47 13.17
N CYS A 139 -25.31 -7.74 12.53
CA CYS A 139 -25.49 -6.36 12.05
C CYS A 139 -24.39 -5.95 11.06
N ASP A 140 -24.44 -4.70 10.59
CA ASP A 140 -23.48 -4.12 9.63
C ASP A 140 -22.05 -3.94 10.19
N SER A 141 -21.82 -4.16 11.48
CA SER A 141 -20.49 -4.10 12.10
C SER A 141 -20.32 -5.23 13.09
N PHE A 142 -19.32 -6.05 12.90
CA PHE A 142 -19.09 -7.26 13.69
C PHE A 142 -17.62 -7.36 14.10
N ASP A 143 -17.34 -8.20 15.09
CA ASP A 143 -15.99 -8.42 15.58
C ASP A 143 -15.31 -9.61 14.89
N GLU A 144 -14.04 -9.81 15.21
CA GLU A 144 -13.23 -10.93 14.73
C GLU A 144 -13.87 -12.30 15.00
N LYS A 145 -14.56 -12.46 16.13
CA LYS A 145 -15.16 -13.75 16.50
C LYS A 145 -16.28 -14.09 15.53
N GLU A 146 -17.20 -13.15 15.33
CA GLU A 146 -18.31 -13.32 14.37
C GLU A 146 -17.78 -13.46 12.93
N TYR A 147 -16.74 -12.72 12.56
CA TYR A 147 -16.07 -12.86 11.27
C TYR A 147 -15.64 -14.32 10.99
N TYR A 148 -14.94 -14.96 11.92
CA TYR A 148 -14.50 -16.36 11.74
C TYR A 148 -15.63 -17.38 11.90
N GLU A 149 -16.65 -17.11 12.71
CA GLU A 149 -17.82 -18.00 12.83
C GLU A 149 -18.67 -18.01 11.55
N VAL A 150 -18.79 -16.86 10.88
CA VAL A 150 -19.60 -16.71 9.67
C VAL A 150 -18.81 -17.11 8.42
N PHE A 151 -17.59 -16.61 8.26
CA PHE A 151 -16.82 -16.75 7.01
C PHE A 151 -15.67 -17.77 7.08
N GLY A 152 -15.25 -18.18 8.28
CA GLY A 152 -14.07 -19.05 8.47
C GLY A 152 -12.75 -18.36 8.13
N GLU A 153 -11.69 -19.15 7.92
CA GLU A 153 -10.39 -18.61 7.49
C GLU A 153 -10.47 -17.98 6.09
N CYS A 154 -10.41 -16.65 6.03
CA CYS A 154 -10.43 -15.90 4.78
C CYS A 154 -9.01 -15.47 4.39
N ARG A 155 -8.39 -16.23 3.49
CA ARG A 155 -7.08 -15.91 2.94
C ARG A 155 -7.23 -15.23 1.59
N HIS A 156 -6.47 -14.17 1.38
CA HIS A 156 -6.48 -13.47 0.10
C HIS A 156 -5.97 -14.39 -1.04
N PRO A 157 -6.70 -14.50 -2.17
CA PRO A 157 -6.51 -15.58 -3.15
C PRO A 157 -5.12 -15.63 -3.78
N PHE A 158 -4.49 -14.47 -3.97
CA PHE A 158 -3.16 -14.39 -4.59
C PHE A 158 -2.00 -14.45 -3.61
N THR A 159 -2.21 -14.05 -2.36
CA THR A 159 -1.12 -13.87 -1.38
C THR A 159 -1.12 -14.94 -0.30
N GLY A 160 -2.25 -15.66 -0.14
CA GLY A 160 -2.46 -16.66 0.90
C GLY A 160 -2.55 -16.09 2.31
N VAL A 161 -2.68 -14.76 2.44
CA VAL A 161 -2.62 -14.09 3.75
C VAL A 161 -4.01 -13.78 4.27
N ASP A 162 -4.23 -14.15 5.53
CA ASP A 162 -5.30 -13.64 6.35
C ASP A 162 -4.87 -12.29 6.92
N TYR A 163 -5.50 -11.21 6.45
CA TYR A 163 -5.14 -9.85 6.85
C TYR A 163 -5.59 -9.51 8.28
N VAL A 164 -6.68 -10.11 8.75
CA VAL A 164 -7.18 -9.93 10.12
C VAL A 164 -6.13 -10.47 11.10
N GLN A 165 -5.68 -11.72 10.90
CA GLN A 165 -4.61 -12.29 11.71
C GLN A 165 -3.28 -11.56 11.53
N LEU A 166 -2.92 -11.17 10.31
CA LEU A 166 -1.66 -10.43 10.08
C LEU A 166 -1.60 -9.16 10.91
N TYR A 167 -2.68 -8.37 10.96
CA TYR A 167 -2.70 -7.11 11.69
C TYR A 167 -2.76 -7.33 13.21
N LYS A 168 -3.60 -8.27 13.67
CA LYS A 168 -3.67 -8.64 15.09
C LYS A 168 -2.35 -9.18 15.62
N SER A 169 -1.61 -9.94 14.82
CA SER A 169 -0.32 -10.55 15.22
C SER A 169 0.79 -9.54 15.54
N ILE A 170 0.63 -8.26 15.20
CA ILE A 170 1.61 -7.21 15.53
C ILE A 170 1.79 -7.08 17.04
N ASP A 171 0.67 -7.07 17.78
CA ASP A 171 0.63 -7.07 19.25
C ASP A 171 -0.78 -7.53 19.67
N PRO A 172 -1.01 -8.84 19.91
CA PRO A 172 -2.34 -9.41 20.15
C PRO A 172 -3.06 -8.86 21.38
N GLU A 173 -2.31 -8.34 22.34
CA GLU A 173 -2.88 -7.72 23.53
C GLU A 173 -3.36 -6.30 23.21
N LYS A 174 -2.70 -5.59 22.29
CA LYS A 174 -2.94 -4.18 22.01
C LYS A 174 -3.81 -3.91 20.79
N VAL A 175 -3.77 -4.80 19.80
CA VAL A 175 -4.45 -4.64 18.52
C VAL A 175 -5.72 -5.47 18.48
N SER A 176 -6.84 -4.81 18.17
CA SER A 176 -8.08 -5.46 17.75
C SER A 176 -8.42 -5.07 16.32
N VAL A 177 -9.00 -5.98 15.56
CA VAL A 177 -9.48 -5.77 14.20
C VAL A 177 -10.98 -5.99 14.19
#